data_AF-C4XDV2-F1
#
_entry.id   AF-C4XDV2-F1
#
_cell.length_a   1.000
_cell.length_b   1.000
_cell.length_c   1.000
_cell.angle_alpha   90.00
_cell.angle_beta   90.00
_cell.angle_gamma   90.00
#
_symmetry.space_group_name_H-M   'P 1'
#
loop_
_entity.id
_entity.type
_entity.pdbx_description
1 polymer ?
#
loop_
_entity_poly.entity_id
_entity_poly.type
_entity_poly.pdbx_seq_one_letter_code
_entity_poly.pdbx_strand_id
1 'polypeptide(L)'
;MKERMKYLNIKIQEKMNHIHYLTGTVVHSVQKLEYRLTYLITLKKTIDEYEKKGKFKHNLFLKVVLEASSEAQKIFRSLYENTFGNLSQKAYQNGILSKNEHLELSKVVEDRNELIHFFFKDIEFKQTDDQLALYLDERINFLEDLFSRTRRWYEIIKNKIKKLEK
;
A
#
# COMPACT_ATOMS: atom_id res chain seq x y z
N MET A 1 3.89 46.27 2.35
CA MET A 1 3.38 44.88 2.26
C MET A 1 3.62 44.29 0.87
N LYS A 2 4.83 44.49 0.34
CA LYS A 2 5.35 43.99 -0.95
C LYS A 2 6.69 43.33 -0.63
N GLU A 3 7.01 42.23 -1.31
CA GLU A 3 8.21 41.36 -1.16
C GLU A 3 8.13 40.20 -0.15
N ARG A 4 7.19 39.27 -0.34
CA ARG A 4 7.33 37.89 0.17
C ARG A 4 7.12 36.85 -0.94
N MET A 5 7.84 37.00 -2.04
CA MET A 5 8.27 35.86 -2.85
C MET A 5 9.79 35.92 -2.89
N LYS A 6 10.42 35.62 -1.74
CA LYS A 6 11.82 35.19 -1.73
C LYS A 6 11.83 33.89 -2.52
N TYR A 7 12.53 33.86 -3.66
CA TYR A 7 12.70 32.62 -4.42
C TYR A 7 13.15 31.53 -3.45
N LEU A 8 12.36 30.45 -3.35
CA LEU A 8 12.72 29.31 -2.53
C LEU A 8 14.09 28.82 -3.00
N ASN A 9 15.01 28.54 -2.07
CA ASN A 9 16.33 28.02 -2.40
C ASN A 9 16.19 26.81 -3.34
N ILE A 10 16.92 26.81 -4.47
CA ILE A 10 16.79 25.80 -5.52
C ILE A 10 16.93 24.38 -4.94
N LYS A 11 17.87 24.18 -4.00
CA LYS A 11 18.07 22.88 -3.35
C LYS A 11 16.86 22.44 -2.51
N ILE A 12 16.19 23.38 -1.85
CA ILE A 12 14.97 23.11 -1.09
C ILE A 12 13.84 22.75 -2.05
N GLN A 13 13.71 23.48 -3.16
CA GLN A 13 12.71 23.19 -4.19
C GLN A 13 12.91 21.80 -4.81
N GLU A 14 14.16 21.42 -5.09
CA GLU A 14 14.51 20.06 -5.57
C GLU A 14 14.09 18.98 -4.58
N LYS A 15 14.37 19.16 -3.28
CA LYS A 15 13.94 18.23 -2.23
C LYS A 15 12.41 18.13 -2.14
N MET A 16 11.70 19.26 -2.18
CA MET A 16 10.23 19.26 -2.18
C MET A 16 9.65 18.53 -3.39
N ASN A 17 10.23 18.76 -4.58
CA ASN A 17 9.82 18.05 -5.80
C ASN A 17 10.08 16.55 -5.69
N HIS A 18 11.24 16.16 -5.15
CA HIS A 18 11.57 14.75 -4.92
C HIS A 18 10.58 14.09 -3.96
N ILE A 19 10.22 14.79 -2.88
CA ILE A 19 9.22 14.29 -1.95
C ILE A 19 7.84 14.14 -2.61
N HIS A 20 7.38 15.11 -3.41
CA HIS A 20 6.12 14.95 -4.15
C HIS A 20 6.14 13.72 -5.05
N TYR A 21 7.25 13.49 -5.75
CA TYR A 21 7.44 12.30 -6.57
C TYR A 21 7.39 11.01 -5.73
N LEU A 22 8.12 10.96 -4.62
CA LEU A 22 8.16 9.80 -3.73
C LEU A 22 6.79 9.53 -3.11
N THR A 23 6.09 10.55 -2.63
CA THR A 23 4.73 10.46 -2.09
C THR A 23 3.77 9.84 -3.11
N GLY A 24 3.73 10.34 -4.35
CA GLY A 24 2.91 9.75 -5.40
C GLY A 24 3.28 8.30 -5.69
N THR A 25 4.57 7.99 -5.68
CA THR A 25 5.09 6.64 -5.92
C THR A 25 4.70 5.67 -4.80
N VAL A 26 4.80 6.10 -3.54
CA VAL A 26 4.42 5.32 -2.36
C VAL A 26 2.93 5.05 -2.37
N VAL A 27 2.10 6.08 -2.55
CA VAL A 27 0.64 5.94 -2.60
C VAL A 27 0.23 4.93 -3.68
N HIS A 28 0.76 5.06 -4.89
CA HIS A 28 0.48 4.12 -5.99
C HIS A 28 0.94 2.69 -5.68
N SER A 29 2.10 2.55 -5.03
CA SER A 29 2.64 1.25 -4.68
C SER A 29 1.83 0.56 -3.59
N VAL A 30 1.38 1.31 -2.60
CA VAL A 30 0.47 0.82 -1.56
C VAL A 30 -0.84 0.39 -2.21
N GLN A 31 -1.46 1.19 -3.08
CA GLN A 31 -2.68 0.83 -3.83
C GLN A 31 -2.56 -0.50 -4.59
N LYS A 32 -1.43 -0.72 -5.27
CA LYS A 32 -1.13 -2.01 -5.94
C LYS A 32 -1.04 -3.17 -4.95
N LEU A 33 -0.44 -2.95 -3.79
CA LEU A 33 -0.37 -3.93 -2.72
C LEU A 33 -1.78 -4.25 -2.18
N GLU A 34 -2.65 -3.27 -2.02
CA GLU A 34 -4.05 -3.48 -1.56
C GLU A 34 -4.84 -4.33 -2.55
N TYR A 35 -4.74 -4.02 -3.85
CA TYR A 35 -5.37 -4.81 -4.90
C TYR A 35 -4.90 -6.26 -4.83
N ARG A 36 -3.58 -6.46 -4.72
CA ARG A 36 -3.00 -7.80 -4.71
C ARG A 36 -3.36 -8.58 -3.45
N LEU A 37 -3.43 -7.93 -2.29
CA LEU A 37 -3.91 -8.55 -1.05
C LEU A 37 -5.39 -8.93 -1.15
N THR A 38 -6.21 -8.06 -1.74
CA THR A 38 -7.63 -8.34 -2.02
C THR A 38 -7.77 -9.59 -2.87
N TYR A 39 -7.02 -9.66 -3.97
CA TYR A 39 -7.00 -10.84 -4.84
C TYR A 39 -6.59 -12.11 -4.09
N LEU A 40 -5.55 -12.05 -3.25
CA LEU A 40 -5.13 -13.19 -2.46
C LEU A 40 -6.22 -13.67 -1.48
N ILE A 41 -6.92 -12.74 -0.81
CA ILE A 41 -8.04 -13.06 0.08
C ILE A 41 -9.17 -13.74 -0.70
N THR A 42 -9.57 -13.16 -1.82
CA THR A 42 -10.64 -13.70 -2.66
C THR A 42 -10.27 -15.07 -3.20
N LEU A 43 -9.06 -15.24 -3.71
CA LEU A 43 -8.57 -16.52 -4.22
C LEU A 43 -8.64 -17.62 -3.17
N LYS A 44 -8.15 -17.35 -1.94
CA LYS A 44 -8.21 -18.32 -0.84
C LYS A 44 -9.66 -18.70 -0.51
N LYS A 45 -10.56 -17.73 -0.43
CA LYS A 45 -11.98 -17.99 -0.15
C LYS A 45 -12.65 -18.82 -1.23
N THR A 46 -12.41 -18.48 -2.50
CA THR A 46 -12.96 -19.24 -3.63
C THR A 46 -12.43 -20.67 -3.61
N ILE A 47 -11.13 -20.89 -3.39
CA ILE A 47 -10.56 -22.23 -3.26
C ILE A 47 -11.28 -23.02 -2.15
N ASP A 48 -11.39 -22.44 -0.95
CA ASP A 48 -12.02 -23.11 0.20
C ASP A 48 -13.49 -23.47 -0.05
N GLU A 49 -14.23 -22.62 -0.76
CA GLU A 49 -15.62 -22.90 -1.15
C GLU A 49 -15.73 -24.07 -2.14
N TYR A 50 -14.81 -24.15 -3.10
CA TYR A 50 -14.79 -25.22 -4.10
C TYR A 50 -14.34 -26.56 -3.50
N GLU A 51 -13.37 -26.54 -2.58
CA GLU A 51 -12.94 -27.70 -1.81
C GLU A 51 -14.09 -28.25 -0.96
N LYS A 52 -14.79 -27.39 -0.21
CA LYS A 52 -15.97 -27.79 0.59
C LYS A 52 -17.09 -28.41 -0.25
N LYS A 53 -17.28 -27.95 -1.48
CA LYS A 53 -18.29 -28.47 -2.41
C LYS A 53 -17.86 -29.78 -3.09
N GLY A 54 -16.66 -30.30 -2.80
CA GLY A 54 -16.11 -31.50 -3.45
C GLY A 54 -15.85 -31.34 -4.95
N LYS A 55 -15.73 -30.09 -5.43
CA LYS A 55 -15.65 -29.75 -6.86
C LYS A 55 -14.24 -29.40 -7.32
N PHE A 56 -13.21 -29.60 -6.49
CA PHE A 56 -11.83 -29.27 -6.84
C PHE A 56 -11.23 -30.35 -7.76
N LYS A 57 -11.55 -30.28 -9.05
CA LYS A 57 -10.84 -31.00 -10.12
C LYS A 57 -9.91 -30.02 -10.83
N HIS A 58 -8.75 -30.47 -11.30
CA HIS A 58 -7.74 -29.62 -11.94
C HIS A 58 -8.30 -28.76 -13.11
N ASN A 59 -9.29 -29.25 -13.85
CA ASN A 59 -9.98 -28.50 -14.91
C ASN A 59 -10.87 -27.33 -14.42
N LEU A 60 -11.19 -27.25 -13.12
CA LEU A 60 -11.90 -26.11 -12.52
C LEU A 60 -10.97 -25.01 -12.02
N PHE A 61 -9.66 -25.26 -11.96
CA PHE A 61 -8.70 -24.31 -11.39
C PHE A 61 -8.64 -22.98 -12.16
N LEU A 62 -8.61 -23.04 -13.51
CA LEU A 62 -8.70 -21.83 -14.35
C LEU A 62 -9.99 -21.04 -14.11
N LYS A 63 -11.11 -21.74 -13.85
CA LYS A 63 -12.38 -21.11 -13.53
C LYS A 63 -12.34 -20.43 -12.15
N VAL A 64 -11.72 -21.08 -11.17
CA VAL A 64 -11.49 -20.52 -9.82
C VAL A 64 -10.63 -19.26 -9.89
N VAL A 65 -9.54 -19.26 -10.65
CA VAL A 65 -8.67 -18.09 -10.83
C VAL A 65 -9.40 -16.93 -11.50
N LEU A 66 -10.16 -17.21 -12.57
CA LEU A 66 -10.94 -16.19 -13.28
C LEU A 66 -12.03 -15.59 -12.38
N GLU A 67 -12.73 -16.42 -11.62
CA GLU A 67 -13.76 -16.00 -10.67
C GLU A 67 -13.16 -15.17 -9.54
N ALA A 68 -12.05 -15.62 -8.95
CA ALA A 68 -11.34 -14.88 -7.92
C ALA A 68 -10.82 -13.53 -8.42
N SER A 69 -10.33 -13.46 -9.66
CA SER A 69 -9.88 -12.22 -10.28
C SER A 69 -11.04 -11.24 -10.52
N SER A 70 -12.16 -11.74 -11.07
CA SER A 70 -13.37 -10.93 -11.29
C SER A 70 -13.93 -10.38 -9.99
N GLU A 71 -14.03 -11.23 -8.96
CA GLU A 71 -14.58 -10.85 -7.67
C GLU A 71 -13.63 -9.92 -6.91
N ALA A 72 -12.31 -10.13 -6.99
CA ALA A 72 -11.33 -9.20 -6.47
C ALA A 72 -11.42 -7.82 -7.13
N GLN A 73 -11.68 -7.74 -8.44
CA GLN A 73 -11.91 -6.46 -9.11
C GLN A 73 -13.18 -5.76 -8.61
N LYS A 74 -14.29 -6.50 -8.40
CA LYS A 74 -15.53 -5.93 -7.84
C LYS A 74 -15.33 -5.41 -6.43
N ILE A 75 -14.72 -6.23 -5.57
CA ILE A 75 -14.40 -5.85 -4.20
C ILE A 75 -13.44 -4.66 -4.21
N PHE A 76 -12.40 -4.64 -5.04
CA PHE A 76 -11.50 -3.51 -5.11
C PHE A 76 -12.17 -2.22 -5.58
N ARG A 77 -13.12 -2.31 -6.53
CA ARG A 77 -13.94 -1.17 -6.95
C ARG A 77 -14.86 -0.67 -5.82
N SER A 78 -15.39 -1.55 -4.96
CA SER A 78 -16.19 -1.14 -3.78
C SER A 78 -15.34 -0.76 -2.56
N LEU A 79 -14.08 -1.20 -2.51
CA LEU A 79 -13.10 -0.79 -1.51
C LEU A 79 -12.61 0.64 -1.70
N TYR A 80 -12.93 1.29 -2.82
CA TYR A 80 -12.84 2.76 -2.91
C TYR A 80 -13.61 3.45 -1.76
N GLU A 81 -14.57 2.76 -1.15
CA GLU A 81 -15.38 3.22 -0.01
C GLU A 81 -14.99 2.57 1.34
N ASN A 82 -14.02 1.64 1.39
CA ASN A 82 -13.63 0.91 2.61
C ASN A 82 -12.13 1.04 2.91
N THR A 83 -11.78 1.24 4.18
CA THR A 83 -10.38 1.50 4.60
C THR A 83 -9.47 0.27 4.47
N PHE A 84 -8.23 0.51 4.02
CA PHE A 84 -7.19 -0.53 3.81
C PHE A 84 -6.88 -1.35 5.08
N GLY A 85 -7.06 -0.78 6.28
CA GLY A 85 -6.88 -1.48 7.56
C GLY A 85 -7.74 -2.75 7.67
N ASN A 86 -8.97 -2.71 7.16
CA ASN A 86 -9.89 -3.84 7.17
C ASN A 86 -9.40 -5.02 6.31
N LEU A 87 -8.54 -4.78 5.30
CA LEU A 87 -8.01 -5.85 4.45
C LEU A 87 -6.93 -6.66 5.16
N SER A 88 -6.01 -5.99 5.86
CA SER A 88 -4.96 -6.67 6.62
C SER A 88 -5.54 -7.61 7.68
N GLN A 89 -6.54 -7.13 8.43
CA GLN A 89 -7.24 -7.90 9.44
C GLN A 89 -8.02 -9.08 8.83
N LYS A 90 -8.72 -8.86 7.70
CA LYS A 90 -9.39 -9.94 6.97
C LYS A 90 -8.38 -11.00 6.54
N ALA A 91 -7.22 -10.62 6.00
CA ALA A 91 -6.20 -11.59 5.59
C ALA A 91 -5.68 -12.43 6.76
N TYR A 92 -5.48 -11.81 7.93
CA TYR A 92 -5.13 -12.53 9.15
C TYR A 92 -6.22 -13.52 9.59
N GLN A 93 -7.48 -13.08 9.66
CA GLN A 93 -8.62 -13.93 10.04
C GLN A 93 -8.84 -15.12 9.08
N ASN A 94 -8.47 -14.98 7.81
CA ASN A 94 -8.54 -16.05 6.82
C ASN A 94 -7.26 -16.93 6.79
N GLY A 95 -6.34 -16.77 7.74
CA GLY A 95 -5.12 -17.58 7.85
C GLY A 95 -4.08 -17.33 6.75
N ILE A 96 -4.22 -16.25 5.98
CA ILE A 96 -3.31 -15.90 4.87
C ILE A 96 -2.03 -15.25 5.40
N LEU A 97 -2.18 -14.44 6.44
CA LEU A 97 -1.08 -13.79 7.14
C LEU A 97 -0.93 -14.42 8.53
N SER A 98 0.31 -14.60 8.96
CA SER A 98 0.61 -14.79 10.37
C SER A 98 0.37 -13.49 11.16
N LYS A 99 0.38 -13.58 12.49
CA LYS A 99 0.24 -12.40 13.37
C LYS A 99 1.31 -11.34 13.08
N ASN A 100 2.57 -11.75 12.92
CA ASN A 100 3.66 -10.82 12.64
C ASN A 100 3.51 -10.18 11.26
N GLU A 101 3.14 -10.97 10.25
CA GLU A 101 2.89 -10.45 8.89
C GLU A 101 1.73 -9.44 8.87
N HIS A 102 0.67 -9.69 9.65
CA HIS A 102 -0.43 -8.75 9.80
C HIS A 102 0.04 -7.43 10.41
N LEU A 103 0.77 -7.46 11.52
CA LEU A 103 1.24 -6.25 12.21
C LEU A 103 2.15 -5.40 11.32
N GLU A 104 3.11 -6.03 10.63
CA GLU A 104 4.01 -5.34 9.71
C GLU A 104 3.27 -4.69 8.53
N LEU A 105 2.29 -5.40 7.96
CA LEU A 105 1.50 -4.88 6.84
C LEU A 105 0.54 -3.78 7.29
N SER A 106 -0.05 -3.90 8.48
CA SER A 106 -0.84 -2.84 9.12
C SER A 106 -0.02 -1.57 9.31
N LYS A 107 1.26 -1.69 9.69
CA LYS A 107 2.13 -0.53 9.83
C LYS A 107 2.36 0.21 8.51
N VAL A 108 2.50 -0.51 7.39
CA VAL A 108 2.59 0.11 6.05
C VAL A 108 1.30 0.90 5.70
N VAL A 109 0.13 0.39 6.12
CA VAL A 109 -1.16 1.07 5.92
C VAL A 109 -1.23 2.36 6.74
N GLU A 110 -0.85 2.27 8.02
CA GLU A 110 -0.84 3.40 8.96
C GLU A 110 0.10 4.50 8.47
N ASP A 111 1.33 4.14 8.11
CA ASP A 111 2.34 5.09 7.62
C ASP A 111 1.87 5.78 6.32
N ARG A 112 1.14 5.06 5.44
CA ARG A 112 0.52 5.65 4.24
C ARG A 112 -0.58 6.65 4.60
N ASN A 113 -1.40 6.35 5.61
CA ASN A 113 -2.47 7.25 6.05
C ASN A 113 -1.90 8.50 6.72
N GLU A 114 -0.88 8.33 7.56
CA GLU A 114 -0.13 9.45 8.14
C GLU A 114 0.46 10.35 7.06
N LEU A 115 1.04 9.76 6.01
CA LEU A 115 1.54 10.51 4.85
C LEU A 115 0.46 11.39 4.22
N ILE A 116 -0.73 10.83 3.94
CA ILE A 116 -1.81 11.59 3.29
C ILE A 116 -2.33 12.72 4.19
N HIS A 117 -2.39 12.51 5.50
CA HIS A 117 -3.02 13.45 6.43
C HIS A 117 -2.07 14.52 6.98
N PHE A 118 -0.80 14.20 7.21
CA PHE A 118 0.14 15.09 7.90
C PHE A 118 1.16 15.74 6.98
N PHE A 119 1.47 15.14 5.82
CA PHE A 119 2.53 15.65 4.94
C PHE A 119 2.29 17.10 4.47
N PHE A 120 1.03 17.49 4.24
CA PHE A 120 0.67 18.84 3.80
C PHE A 120 0.39 19.84 4.92
N LYS A 121 0.29 19.38 6.18
CA LYS A 121 0.01 20.25 7.34
C LYS A 121 1.27 20.81 8.01
N ASP A 122 2.36 20.06 7.97
CA ASP A 122 3.54 20.35 8.81
C ASP A 122 4.61 21.25 8.15
N ILE A 123 4.40 21.70 6.90
CA ILE A 123 5.27 22.73 6.31
C ILE A 123 4.81 24.09 6.84
N GLU A 124 5.08 24.36 8.11
CA GLU A 124 4.91 25.71 8.63
C GLU A 124 5.92 26.65 7.95
N PHE A 125 5.41 27.73 7.37
CA PHE A 125 6.15 28.79 6.66
C PHE A 125 7.10 29.63 7.56
N LYS A 126 7.65 29.05 8.63
CA LYS A 126 8.47 29.73 9.66
C LYS A 126 9.87 29.14 9.87
N GLN A 127 10.23 28.04 9.21
CA GLN A 127 11.57 27.46 9.33
C GLN A 127 12.60 28.22 8.50
N THR A 128 13.83 28.33 9.02
CA THR A 128 15.00 28.76 8.22
C THR A 128 15.33 27.71 7.17
N ASP A 129 16.00 28.11 6.08
CA ASP A 129 16.35 27.21 4.96
C ASP A 129 17.08 25.93 5.43
N ASP A 130 17.98 26.02 6.41
CA ASP A 130 18.75 24.87 6.92
C ASP A 130 17.87 23.90 7.74
N GLN A 131 16.97 24.44 8.58
CA GLN A 131 16.02 23.62 9.34
C GLN A 131 15.02 22.92 8.42
N LEU A 132 14.56 23.64 7.38
CA LEU A 132 13.70 23.09 6.36
C LEU A 132 14.42 21.99 5.56
N ALA A 133 15.70 22.19 5.21
CA ALA A 133 16.47 21.18 4.50
C ALA A 133 16.61 19.87 5.30
N LEU A 134 16.93 19.96 6.61
CA LEU A 134 17.02 18.81 7.51
C LEU A 134 15.68 18.07 7.61
N TYR A 135 14.59 18.80 7.81
CA TYR A 135 13.24 18.23 7.85
C TYR A 135 12.91 17.49 6.53
N LEU A 136 13.21 18.10 5.38
CA LEU A 136 12.96 17.47 4.09
C LEU A 136 13.81 16.20 3.89
N ASP A 137 15.04 16.15 4.40
CA ASP A 137 15.87 14.95 4.35
C ASP A 137 15.30 13.80 5.19
N GLU A 138 14.83 14.08 6.40
CA GLU A 138 14.12 13.09 7.21
C GLU A 138 12.87 12.56 6.51
N ARG A 139 12.13 13.43 5.81
CA ARG A 139 10.94 13.04 5.04
C ARG A 139 11.30 12.18 3.82
N ILE A 140 12.37 12.50 3.10
CA ILE A 140 12.86 11.67 1.99
C ILE A 140 13.22 10.28 2.51
N ASN A 141 14.01 10.19 3.58
CA ASN A 141 14.42 8.91 4.17
C ASN A 141 13.22 8.06 4.62
N PHE A 142 12.24 8.68 5.28
CA PHE A 142 10.99 8.00 5.67
C PHE A 142 10.24 7.44 4.46
N LEU A 143 10.10 8.23 3.39
CA LEU A 143 9.41 7.82 2.17
C LEU A 143 10.12 6.70 1.44
N GLU A 144 11.46 6.74 1.38
CA GLU A 144 12.28 5.69 0.79
C GLU A 144 12.16 4.36 1.56
N ASP A 145 12.19 4.41 2.90
CA ASP A 145 11.96 3.24 3.75
C ASP A 145 10.55 2.66 3.53
N LEU A 146 9.52 3.50 3.58
CA LEU A 146 8.14 3.08 3.36
C LEU A 146 7.96 2.45 1.97
N PHE A 147 8.60 3.03 0.94
CA PHE A 147 8.59 2.48 -0.40
C PHE A 147 9.26 1.10 -0.46
N SER A 148 10.42 0.94 0.18
CA SER A 148 11.16 -0.32 0.26
C SER A 148 10.33 -1.41 0.94
N ARG A 149 9.73 -1.10 2.10
CA ARG A 149 8.82 -2.00 2.83
C ARG A 149 7.62 -2.39 1.97
N THR A 150 7.02 -1.44 1.27
CA THR A 150 5.88 -1.70 0.37
C THR A 150 6.26 -2.65 -0.76
N ARG A 151 7.43 -2.47 -1.39
CA ARG A 151 7.95 -3.36 -2.44
C ARG A 151 8.22 -4.77 -1.92
N ARG A 152 8.83 -4.89 -0.73
CA ARG A 152 9.05 -6.19 -0.08
C ARG A 152 7.73 -6.93 0.12
N TRP A 153 6.72 -6.24 0.65
CA TRP A 153 5.39 -6.81 0.86
C TRP A 153 4.72 -7.23 -0.43
N TYR A 154 4.85 -6.43 -1.49
CA TYR A 154 4.32 -6.78 -2.80
C TYR A 154 4.84 -8.13 -3.30
N GLU A 155 6.14 -8.38 -3.16
CA GLU A 155 6.75 -9.66 -3.55
C GLU A 155 6.33 -10.82 -2.64
N ILE A 156 6.18 -10.59 -1.32
CA ILE A 156 5.66 -11.60 -0.38
C ILE A 156 4.26 -12.05 -0.79
N ILE A 157 3.34 -11.10 -1.00
CA ILE A 157 1.95 -11.41 -1.39
C ILE A 157 1.91 -12.10 -2.75
N LYS A 158 2.70 -11.63 -3.72
CA LYS A 158 2.84 -12.27 -5.05
C LYS A 158 3.30 -13.73 -4.93
N ASN A 159 4.24 -14.03 -4.04
CA ASN A 159 4.69 -15.40 -3.82
C ASN A 159 3.63 -16.27 -3.13
N LYS A 160 2.84 -15.71 -2.20
CA LYS A 160 1.70 -16.43 -1.60
C LYS A 160 0.63 -16.77 -2.63
N ILE A 161 0.32 -15.84 -3.54
CA ILE A 161 -0.59 -16.09 -4.68
C ILE A 161 -0.09 -17.26 -5.51
N LYS A 162 1.18 -17.22 -5.95
CA LYS A 162 1.78 -18.30 -6.75
C LYS A 162 1.75 -19.67 -6.06
N LYS A 163 1.72 -19.72 -4.72
CA LYS A 163 1.61 -20.98 -3.97
C LYS A 163 0.18 -21.52 -3.96
N LEU A 164 -0.83 -20.64 -3.90
CA LEU A 164 -2.23 -21.04 -4.04
C LEU A 164 -2.62 -21.40 -5.47
N GLU A 165 -1.85 -20.91 -6.44
CA GLU A 165 -2.09 -21.19 -7.86
C GLU A 165 -1.46 -22.50 -8.37
N LYS A 166 -0.81 -23.27 -7.50
CA LYS A 166 -0.19 -24.57 -7.79
C LYS A 166 -1.00 -25.69 -7.18
#